data_AF-A0A524PWP4-F1
#
_entry.id   AF-A0A524PWP4-F1
#
_cell.length_a   1.000
_cell.length_b   1.000
_cell.length_c   1.000
_cell.angle_alpha   90.00
_cell.angle_beta   90.00
_cell.angle_gamma   90.00
#
_symmetry.space_group_name_H-M   'P 1'
#
loop_
_entity.id
_entity.type
_entity.pdbx_description
1 polymer ?
#
loop_
_entity_poly.entity_id
_entity_poly.type
_entity_poly.pdbx_seq_one_letter_code
_entity_poly.pdbx_strand_id
1 'polypeptide(L)'
;MEHKTDEGYYDAAAKLRELIPQGKLPDEIKEKFRQIIEYYGQSSIIVRSSSLLEDAYGNAFAGKYESLFLVNQGSPEERFSAFTKAVKEIYASVMGPDALAYRASKDLQKLYEQMALLVMRVSGSYHE
;
A
#
# COMPACT_ATOMS: atom_id res chain seq x y z
N MET A 1 -16.29 -0.61 -15.81
CA MET A 1 -15.62 -1.10 -14.57
C MET A 1 -16.65 -1.09 -13.46
N GLU A 2 -17.06 -2.26 -12.98
CA GLU A 2 -18.15 -2.41 -11.98
C GLU A 2 -17.88 -1.66 -10.66
N HIS A 3 -16.62 -1.59 -10.21
CA HIS A 3 -16.23 -0.82 -9.01
C HIS A 3 -16.32 0.71 -9.16
N LYS A 4 -16.79 1.23 -10.31
CA LYS A 4 -17.00 2.66 -10.55
C LYS A 4 -18.46 3.03 -10.76
N THR A 5 -19.37 2.06 -10.62
CA THR A 5 -20.81 2.28 -10.64
C THR A 5 -21.32 2.32 -9.22
N ASP A 6 -22.35 3.14 -8.96
CA ASP A 6 -22.88 3.33 -7.61
C ASP A 6 -23.41 2.01 -7.01
N GLU A 7 -24.02 1.15 -7.83
CA GLU A 7 -24.53 -0.17 -7.44
C GLU A 7 -23.42 -1.19 -7.12
N GLY A 8 -22.31 -1.16 -7.87
CA GLY A 8 -21.22 -2.14 -7.75
C GLY A 8 -20.01 -1.67 -6.94
N TYR A 9 -20.04 -0.45 -6.40
CA TYR A 9 -18.86 0.21 -5.81
C TYR A 9 -18.23 -0.60 -4.68
N TYR A 10 -19.05 -1.08 -3.73
CA TYR A 10 -18.55 -1.82 -2.57
C TYR A 10 -18.25 -3.29 -2.89
N ASP A 11 -19.16 -3.99 -3.58
CA ASP A 11 -19.00 -5.43 -3.87
C ASP A 11 -17.81 -5.71 -4.78
N ALA A 12 -17.65 -4.92 -5.84
CA ALA A 12 -16.51 -5.06 -6.73
C ALA A 12 -15.20 -4.66 -6.03
N ALA A 13 -15.23 -3.68 -5.14
CA ALA A 13 -14.05 -3.31 -4.36
C ALA A 13 -13.64 -4.39 -3.36
N ALA A 14 -14.59 -5.05 -2.69
CA ALA A 14 -14.32 -6.19 -1.83
C ALA A 14 -13.61 -7.32 -2.61
N LYS A 15 -14.13 -7.66 -3.80
CA LYS A 15 -13.49 -8.64 -4.69
C LYS A 15 -12.09 -8.20 -5.13
N LEU A 16 -11.90 -6.92 -5.46
CA LEU A 16 -10.58 -6.39 -5.84
C LEU A 16 -9.59 -6.46 -4.68
N ARG A 17 -10.02 -6.16 -3.46
CA ARG A 17 -9.18 -6.26 -2.25
C ARG A 17 -8.61 -7.66 -2.06
N GLU A 18 -9.38 -8.70 -2.37
CA GLU A 18 -8.94 -10.09 -2.31
C GLU A 18 -8.02 -10.50 -3.47
N LEU A 19 -8.24 -9.94 -4.66
CA LEU A 19 -7.48 -10.29 -5.87
C LEU A 19 -6.14 -9.56 -5.97
N ILE A 20 -6.03 -8.32 -5.49
CA ILE A 20 -4.80 -7.50 -5.58
C ILE A 20 -3.58 -8.25 -4.99
N PRO A 21 -3.64 -8.86 -3.79
CA PRO A 21 -2.50 -9.60 -3.24
C PRO A 21 -2.06 -10.80 -4.07
N GLN A 22 -2.97 -11.38 -4.86
CA GLN A 22 -2.72 -12.53 -5.73
C GLN A 22 -2.05 -12.13 -7.06
N GLY A 23 -2.07 -10.84 -7.39
CA GLY A 23 -1.43 -10.31 -8.59
C GLY A 23 0.07 -10.57 -8.63
N LYS A 24 0.64 -10.67 -9.84
CA LYS A 24 2.09 -10.79 -10.04
C LYS A 24 2.69 -9.42 -10.31
N LEU A 25 3.78 -9.10 -9.62
CA LEU A 25 4.57 -7.91 -9.89
C LEU A 25 5.45 -8.16 -11.13
N PRO A 26 5.55 -7.19 -12.07
CA PRO A 26 6.47 -7.28 -13.19
C PRO A 26 7.92 -7.48 -12.74
N ASP A 27 8.72 -8.18 -13.53
CA ASP A 27 10.13 -8.47 -13.20
C ASP A 27 10.96 -7.20 -13.00
N GLU A 28 10.72 -6.17 -13.81
CA GLU A 28 11.38 -4.86 -13.69
C GLU A 28 11.10 -4.21 -12.32
N ILE A 29 9.87 -4.30 -11.81
CA ILE A 29 9.49 -3.73 -10.51
C ILE A 29 10.11 -4.55 -9.38
N LYS A 30 10.11 -5.87 -9.50
CA LYS A 30 10.76 -6.77 -8.54
C LYS A 30 12.24 -6.44 -8.41
N GLU A 31 12.92 -6.15 -9.51
CA GLU A 31 14.34 -5.81 -9.47
C GLU A 31 14.60 -4.49 -8.75
N LYS A 32 13.80 -3.45 -9.02
CA LYS A 32 13.88 -2.18 -8.27
C LYS A 32 13.60 -2.38 -6.78
N PHE A 33 12.67 -3.25 -6.42
CA PHE A 33 12.38 -3.58 -5.03
C PHE A 33 13.52 -4.32 -4.34
N ARG A 34 14.26 -5.20 -5.04
CA ARG A 34 15.48 -5.81 -4.49
C ARG A 34 16.52 -4.75 -4.16
N GLN A 35 16.75 -3.80 -5.06
CA GLN A 35 17.69 -2.69 -4.82
C GLN A 35 17.31 -1.87 -3.59
N ILE A 36 16.01 -1.59 -3.38
CA ILE A 36 15.53 -0.90 -2.18
C ILE A 36 15.84 -1.72 -0.91
N ILE A 37 15.57 -3.02 -0.92
CA ILE A 37 15.78 -3.90 0.24
C ILE A 37 17.26 -4.14 0.53
N GLU A 38 18.10 -4.18 -0.49
CA GLU A 38 19.55 -4.21 -0.35
C GLU A 38 20.07 -2.90 0.24
N TYR A 39 19.58 -1.76 -0.26
CA TYR A 39 19.95 -0.43 0.25
C TYR A 39 19.65 -0.28 1.75
N TYR A 40 18.48 -0.70 2.21
CA TYR A 40 18.13 -0.63 3.63
C TYR A 40 18.83 -1.70 4.48
N GLY A 41 19.39 -2.74 3.86
CA GLY A 41 20.06 -3.84 4.55
C GLY A 41 19.15 -4.43 5.62
N GLN A 42 19.69 -4.66 6.81
CA GLN A 42 18.94 -5.16 7.97
C GLN A 42 18.32 -4.04 8.83
N SER A 43 18.17 -2.83 8.30
CA SER A 43 17.48 -1.78 9.05
C SER A 43 15.97 -2.03 8.97
N SER A 44 15.27 -1.93 10.11
CA SER A 44 13.80 -1.89 10.12
C SER A 44 13.29 -0.75 9.22
N ILE A 45 12.25 -1.02 8.45
CA ILE A 45 11.62 -0.06 7.54
C ILE A 45 10.13 0.06 7.83
N ILE A 46 9.55 1.20 7.45
CA ILE A 46 8.11 1.40 7.35
C ILE A 46 7.78 1.65 5.88
N VAL A 47 6.74 0.97 5.38
CA VAL A 47 6.18 1.18 4.05
C VAL A 47 4.82 1.83 4.23
N ARG A 48 4.61 2.98 3.58
CA ARG A 48 3.40 3.79 3.73
C ARG A 48 2.78 4.08 2.37
N SER A 49 1.46 4.16 2.33
CA SER A 49 0.76 4.86 1.25
C SER A 49 1.20 6.32 1.18
N SER A 50 1.32 6.83 -0.04
CA SER A 50 1.39 8.27 -0.33
C SER A 50 0.44 8.51 -1.50
N SER A 51 -0.83 8.68 -1.17
CA SER A 51 -1.88 8.85 -2.17
C SER A 51 -2.10 10.32 -2.50
N LEU A 52 -2.29 10.62 -3.79
CA LEU A 52 -2.59 11.99 -4.23
C LEU A 52 -3.97 12.47 -3.75
N LEU A 53 -4.92 11.57 -3.50
CA LEU A 53 -6.20 11.94 -2.90
C LEU A 53 -6.06 12.22 -1.40
N GLU A 54 -5.05 11.65 -0.72
CA GLU A 54 -4.72 12.00 0.66
C GLU A 54 -4.15 13.41 0.79
N ASP A 55 -3.31 13.79 -0.17
CA ASP A 55 -2.54 15.04 -0.12
C ASP A 55 -3.28 16.24 -0.75
N ALA A 56 -4.49 16.04 -1.27
CA ALA A 56 -5.29 17.12 -1.85
C ALA A 56 -5.83 18.09 -0.77
N TYR A 57 -5.56 19.39 -0.95
CA TYR A 57 -5.96 20.47 -0.04
C TYR A 57 -7.46 20.36 0.37
N GLY A 58 -7.73 20.23 1.68
CA GLY A 58 -9.09 20.12 2.24
C GLY A 58 -9.58 18.69 2.53
N ASN A 59 -8.78 17.67 2.21
CA ASN A 59 -9.04 16.28 2.53
C ASN A 59 -8.05 15.80 3.60
N ALA A 60 -8.42 15.89 4.88
CA ALA A 60 -7.65 15.20 5.92
C ALA A 60 -7.93 13.69 5.78
N PHE A 61 -7.05 13.00 5.07
CA PHE A 61 -7.09 11.55 4.84
C PHE A 61 -6.17 10.84 5.85
N ALA A 62 -5.97 11.44 7.03
CA ALA A 62 -5.07 10.92 8.03
C ALA A 62 -5.54 9.53 8.52
N GLY A 63 -4.74 8.51 8.24
CA GLY A 63 -4.86 7.18 8.84
C GLY A 63 -5.87 6.22 8.19
N LYS A 64 -6.25 6.44 6.92
CA LYS A 64 -7.21 5.54 6.23
C LYS A 64 -6.55 4.47 5.36
N TYR A 65 -5.30 4.65 4.98
CA TYR A 65 -4.51 3.63 4.28
C TYR A 65 -3.44 3.04 5.20
N GLU A 66 -3.06 1.81 4.89
CA GLU A 66 -2.18 1.01 5.73
C GLU A 66 -0.74 1.55 5.71
N SER A 67 -0.10 1.51 6.88
CA SER A 67 1.34 1.73 7.04
C SER A 67 1.92 0.53 7.76
N LEU A 68 2.80 -0.21 7.08
CA LEU A 68 3.30 -1.48 7.58
C LEU A 68 4.75 -1.36 8.01
N PHE A 69 5.01 -1.74 9.26
CA PHE A 69 6.37 -1.90 9.79
C PHE A 69 6.92 -3.26 9.38
N LEU A 70 8.13 -3.23 8.84
CA LEU A 70 8.90 -4.42 8.52
C LEU A 70 10.20 -4.39 9.32
N VAL A 71 10.39 -5.39 10.16
CA VAL A 71 11.64 -5.58 10.92
C VAL A 71 12.83 -5.78 9.98
N ASN A 72 12.57 -6.29 8.76
CA ASN A 72 13.53 -6.37 7.67
C ASN A 72 14.81 -7.16 8.04
N GLN A 73 14.61 -8.25 8.79
CA GLN A 73 15.66 -9.21 9.20
C GLN A 73 15.53 -10.53 8.43
N GLY A 74 16.57 -11.35 8.50
CA GLY A 74 16.65 -12.64 7.81
C GLY A 74 17.38 -12.57 6.47
N SER A 75 17.19 -13.61 5.66
CA SER A 75 17.79 -13.72 4.32
C SER A 75 17.28 -12.64 3.36
N PRO A 76 18.03 -12.30 2.30
CA PRO A 76 17.55 -11.40 1.24
C PRO A 76 16.17 -11.79 0.67
N GLU A 77 15.93 -13.09 0.48
CA GLU A 77 14.68 -13.64 -0.06
C GLU A 77 13.52 -13.46 0.89
N GLU A 78 13.70 -13.70 2.19
CA GLU A 78 12.67 -13.48 3.21
C GLU A 78 12.31 -12.00 3.32
N ARG A 79 13.32 -11.12 3.35
CA ARG A 79 13.11 -9.67 3.38
C ARG A 79 12.37 -9.17 2.14
N PHE A 80 12.77 -9.64 0.96
CA PHE A 80 12.10 -9.32 -0.30
C PHE A 80 10.66 -9.82 -0.35
N SER A 81 10.40 -11.05 0.12
CA SER A 81 9.06 -11.63 0.21
C SER A 81 8.16 -10.82 1.16
N ALA A 82 8.66 -10.48 2.34
CA ALA A 82 7.93 -9.65 3.30
C ALA A 82 7.63 -8.25 2.74
N PHE A 83 8.58 -7.63 2.06
CA PHE A 83 8.39 -6.32 1.44
C PHE A 83 7.35 -6.35 0.31
N THR A 84 7.45 -7.31 -0.62
CA THR A 84 6.47 -7.44 -1.71
C THR A 84 5.07 -7.75 -1.20
N LYS A 85 4.95 -8.54 -0.12
CA LYS A 85 3.68 -8.76 0.57
C LYS A 85 3.12 -7.46 1.15
N ALA A 86 3.93 -6.68 1.88
CA ALA A 86 3.49 -5.41 2.45
C ALA A 86 3.04 -4.41 1.37
N VAL A 87 3.79 -4.29 0.28
CA VAL A 87 3.44 -3.46 -0.88
C VAL A 87 2.03 -3.82 -1.39
N LYS A 88 1.77 -5.12 -1.59
CA LYS A 88 0.47 -5.60 -2.08
C LYS A 88 -0.67 -5.36 -1.09
N GLU A 89 -0.41 -5.54 0.20
CA GLU A 89 -1.39 -5.26 1.26
C GLU A 89 -1.76 -3.77 1.30
N ILE A 90 -0.77 -2.89 1.17
CA ILE A 90 -1.00 -1.43 1.11
C ILE A 90 -1.82 -1.07 -0.13
N TYR A 91 -1.49 -1.62 -1.31
CA TYR A 91 -2.33 -1.41 -2.51
C TYR A 91 -3.75 -1.97 -2.35
N ALA A 92 -3.93 -3.10 -1.69
CA ALA A 92 -5.25 -3.66 -1.40
C ALA A 92 -6.05 -2.77 -0.43
N SER A 93 -5.38 -2.07 0.48
CA SER A 93 -6.04 -1.16 1.44
C SER A 93 -6.79 0.00 0.77
N VAL A 94 -6.45 0.35 -0.47
CA VAL A 94 -7.19 1.33 -1.29
C VAL A 94 -8.66 0.93 -1.49
N MET A 95 -8.92 -0.38 -1.52
CA MET A 95 -10.25 -0.98 -1.64
C MET A 95 -10.86 -1.34 -0.27
N GLY A 96 -10.28 -0.84 0.83
CA GLY A 96 -10.82 -0.99 2.16
C GLY A 96 -12.12 -0.20 2.36
N PRO A 97 -13.03 -0.66 3.23
CA PRO A 97 -14.32 -0.02 3.47
C PRO A 97 -14.17 1.45 3.92
N ASP A 98 -13.22 1.74 4.80
CA ASP A 98 -12.99 3.10 5.30
C ASP A 98 -12.49 4.07 4.22
N ALA A 99 -11.64 3.58 3.32
CA ALA A 99 -11.16 4.32 2.17
C ALA A 99 -12.26 4.55 1.13
N LEU A 100 -13.08 3.52 0.86
CA LEU A 100 -14.21 3.61 -0.06
C LEU A 100 -15.25 4.60 0.45
N ALA A 101 -15.63 4.48 1.73
CA ALA A 101 -16.60 5.36 2.38
C ALA A 101 -16.12 6.82 2.42
N TYR A 102 -14.82 7.05 2.61
CA TYR A 102 -14.24 8.39 2.51
C TYR A 102 -14.32 8.95 1.09
N ARG A 103 -13.90 8.17 0.09
CA ARG A 103 -14.00 8.59 -1.30
C ARG A 103 -15.46 8.86 -1.68
N ALA A 104 -16.40 8.10 -1.13
CA ALA A 104 -17.83 8.33 -1.32
C ALA A 104 -18.31 9.65 -0.69
N SER A 105 -17.94 9.94 0.55
CA SER A 105 -18.35 11.18 1.22
C SER A 105 -17.73 12.46 0.64
N LYS A 106 -16.74 12.31 -0.25
CA LYS A 106 -16.04 13.39 -0.96
C LYS A 106 -16.34 13.40 -2.47
N ASP A 107 -17.26 12.57 -2.95
CA ASP A 107 -17.60 12.43 -4.37
C ASP A 107 -16.42 12.03 -5.29
N LEU A 108 -15.42 11.34 -4.73
CA LEU A 108 -14.20 10.91 -5.43
C LEU A 108 -14.29 9.49 -6.03
N GLN A 109 -15.46 8.85 -5.95
CA GLN A 109 -15.66 7.43 -6.28
C GLN A 109 -15.27 7.05 -7.71
N LYS A 110 -15.38 8.01 -8.65
CA LYS A 110 -15.11 7.81 -10.08
C LYS A 110 -13.66 8.11 -10.47
N LEU A 111 -12.92 8.79 -9.60
CA LEU A 111 -11.52 9.14 -9.83
C LEU A 111 -10.62 7.92 -9.70
N TYR A 112 -9.51 7.94 -10.44
CA TYR A 112 -8.46 6.94 -10.28
C TYR A 112 -7.58 7.34 -9.11
N GLU A 113 -7.46 6.46 -8.13
CA GLU A 113 -6.47 6.62 -7.07
C GLU A 113 -5.08 6.38 -7.66
N GLN A 114 -4.22 7.39 -7.58
CA GLN A 114 -2.80 7.26 -7.88
C GLN A 114 -2.04 7.33 -6.57
N MET A 115 -1.44 6.21 -6.19
CA MET A 115 -0.75 6.05 -4.93
C MET A 115 0.69 5.61 -5.15
N ALA A 116 1.61 6.46 -4.71
CA ALA A 116 3.00 6.10 -4.52
C ALA A 116 3.19 5.36 -3.19
N LEU A 117 4.35 4.72 -3.04
CA LEU A 117 4.76 4.13 -1.77
C LEU A 117 5.96 4.88 -1.22
N LEU A 118 5.88 5.22 0.06
CA LEU A 118 6.97 5.82 0.80
C LEU A 118 7.62 4.75 1.68
N VAL A 119 8.88 4.44 1.39
CA VAL A 119 9.70 3.51 2.19
C VAL A 119 10.69 4.34 3.00
N MET A 120 10.72 4.14 4.31
CA MET A 120 11.62 4.87 5.20
C MET A 120 12.26 3.94 6.21
N ARG A 121 13.50 4.25 6.59
CA ARG A 121 14.14 3.60 7.73
C ARG A 121 13.43 4.02 9.01
N VAL A 122 13.11 3.06 9.86
CA VAL A 122 12.58 3.32 11.20
C VAL A 122 13.72 3.80 12.09
N SER A 123 13.49 4.89 12.81
CA SER A 123 14.43 5.37 13.82
C SER A 123 14.17 4.68 15.14
N GLY A 124 15.22 4.14 15.76
CA GLY A 124 15.15 3.47 17.04
C GLY A 124 16.47 2.79 17.37
N SER A 125 16.59 2.28 18.59
CA SER A 125 17.72 1.49 19.05
C SER A 125 17.37 0.01 19.04
N TYR A 126 18.34 -0.82 18.70
CA TYR A 126 18.22 -2.27 18.90
C TYR A 126 18.25 -2.56 20.40
N HIS A 127 17.33 -3.37 20.89
CA HIS A 127 17.30 -3.88 22.25
C HIS A 127 17.29 -5.41 22.20
N GLU A 128 18.11 -6.04 23.04
CA GLU A 128 18.16 -7.50 23.22
C GLU A 128 16.99 -8.02 24.05
#